data_AF-A0A558FAK9-F1
#
_entry.id   AF-A0A558FAK9-F1
#
_cell.length_a   1.000
_cell.length_b   1.000
_cell.length_c   1.000
_cell.angle_alpha   90.00
_cell.angle_beta   90.00
_cell.angle_gamma   90.00
#
_symmetry.space_group_name_H-M   'P 1'
#
loop_
_entity.id
_entity.type
_entity.pdbx_description
1 polymer ?
#
loop_
_entity_poly.entity_id
_entity_poly.type
_entity_poly.pdbx_seq_one_letter_code
_entity_poly.pdbx_strand_id
1 'polypeptide(L)'
;PIITTQCPECGNAPSYHDNSECEYDETPPEEWSEGLVGFKPAPVFDISQTEGEPLPKLDTAATGEADTLVEDLTNIASDLGVTVRIVDPDEWRHGEAKGVCQSRSVQDLTPLVEVKDRSNRADLASTIIHEYAHAILHFDITDATERAKREVEAEAVAYVVGRYLGLDTSGSAFYLAAW
;
A
#
# COMPACT_ATOMS: atom_id res chain seq x y z
N PRO A 1 -15.47 1.94 -19.83
CA PRO A 1 -15.96 3.34 -19.87
C PRO A 1 -16.94 3.46 -21.03
N ILE A 2 -18.05 4.19 -20.86
CA ILE A 2 -19.00 4.48 -21.94
C ILE A 2 -18.67 5.89 -22.43
N ILE A 3 -18.33 6.00 -23.72
CA ILE A 3 -18.04 7.28 -24.38
C ILE A 3 -19.16 7.52 -25.40
N THR A 4 -19.79 8.69 -25.32
CA THR A 4 -20.83 9.16 -26.25
C THR A 4 -20.94 10.67 -26.15
N THR A 5 -21.75 11.29 -27.00
CA THR A 5 -22.16 12.69 -26.87
C THR A 5 -22.66 12.99 -25.46
N GLN A 6 -22.19 14.08 -24.86
CA GLN A 6 -22.53 14.47 -23.48
C GLN A 6 -23.10 15.88 -23.44
N CYS A 7 -24.16 16.08 -22.67
CA CYS A 7 -24.74 17.40 -22.46
C CYS A 7 -23.67 18.36 -21.91
N PRO A 8 -23.46 19.55 -22.50
CA PRO A 8 -22.46 20.50 -22.05
C PRO A 8 -22.67 20.99 -20.60
N GLU A 9 -23.90 20.95 -20.11
CA GLU A 9 -24.25 21.39 -18.76
C GLU A 9 -24.18 20.26 -17.74
N CYS A 10 -24.91 19.15 -17.95
CA CYS A 10 -24.99 18.08 -16.95
C CYS A 10 -24.00 16.92 -17.16
N GLY A 11 -23.27 16.89 -18.29
CA GLY A 11 -22.31 15.83 -18.60
C GLY A 11 -22.92 14.45 -18.86
N ASN A 12 -24.25 14.34 -18.89
CA ASN A 12 -24.95 13.08 -19.13
C ASN A 12 -25.06 12.76 -20.63
N ALA A 13 -25.18 11.48 -20.94
CA ALA A 13 -25.61 11.03 -22.27
C ALA A 13 -27.05 11.51 -22.58
N PRO A 14 -27.45 11.59 -23.85
CA PRO A 14 -28.79 12.09 -24.23
C PRO A 14 -29.92 11.33 -23.52
N SER A 15 -29.80 10.01 -23.41
CA SER A 15 -30.80 9.17 -22.71
C SER A 15 -30.96 9.48 -21.21
N TYR A 16 -29.92 10.02 -20.58
CA TYR A 16 -29.94 10.40 -19.16
C TYR A 16 -30.27 11.87 -18.97
N HIS A 17 -29.89 12.75 -19.91
CA HIS A 17 -30.29 14.15 -19.95
C HIS A 17 -31.82 14.28 -19.93
N ASP A 18 -32.51 13.53 -20.78
CA ASP A 18 -33.99 13.53 -20.90
C ASP A 18 -34.71 13.10 -19.61
N ASN A 19 -34.02 12.39 -18.72
CA ASN A 19 -34.57 11.89 -17.46
C ASN A 19 -33.95 12.60 -16.23
N SER A 20 -33.24 13.70 -16.45
CA SER A 20 -32.60 14.51 -15.41
C SER A 20 -33.33 15.83 -15.18
N GLU A 21 -32.94 16.57 -14.14
CA GLU A 21 -33.43 17.94 -13.89
C GLU A 21 -32.70 19.00 -14.72
N CYS A 22 -31.92 18.61 -15.73
CA CYS A 22 -31.17 19.53 -16.59
C CYS A 22 -32.06 20.08 -17.71
N GLU A 23 -32.14 21.40 -17.83
CA GLU A 23 -32.98 22.11 -18.82
C GLU A 23 -32.20 22.58 -20.06
N TYR A 24 -30.95 22.15 -20.24
CA TYR A 24 -30.13 22.55 -21.40
C TYR A 24 -30.80 22.19 -22.74
N ASP A 25 -31.04 23.20 -23.59
CA ASP A 25 -31.61 23.03 -24.94
C ASP A 25 -30.84 23.75 -26.07
N GLU A 26 -29.74 24.46 -25.76
CA GLU A 26 -29.11 25.39 -26.72
C GLU A 26 -28.57 24.72 -27.99
N THR A 27 -28.17 23.45 -27.89
CA THR A 27 -27.68 22.65 -29.02
C THR A 27 -28.28 21.25 -28.98
N PRO A 28 -28.62 20.66 -30.13
CA PRO A 28 -29.18 19.31 -30.18
C PRO A 28 -28.12 18.24 -29.83
N PRO A 29 -28.52 17.06 -29.32
CA PRO A 29 -27.60 16.02 -28.85
C PRO A 29 -26.56 15.51 -29.86
N GLU A 30 -26.83 15.64 -31.16
CA GLU A 30 -25.92 15.25 -32.23
C GLU A 30 -24.73 16.22 -32.39
N GLU A 31 -24.85 17.44 -31.87
CA GLU A 31 -23.81 18.48 -31.93
C GLU A 31 -22.97 18.54 -30.64
N TRP A 32 -23.35 17.78 -29.61
CA TRP A 32 -22.60 17.71 -28.37
C TRP A 32 -21.25 17.02 -28.55
N SER A 33 -20.25 17.45 -27.79
CA SER A 33 -18.94 16.79 -27.77
C SER A 33 -19.04 15.38 -27.17
N GLU A 34 -18.25 14.44 -27.69
CA GLU A 34 -18.10 13.12 -27.05
C GLU A 34 -17.29 13.22 -25.76
N GLY A 35 -17.72 12.46 -24.73
CA GLY A 35 -17.03 12.37 -23.46
C GLY A 35 -17.41 11.15 -22.65
N LEU A 36 -16.76 11.00 -21.50
CA LEU A 36 -17.00 9.91 -20.56
C LEU A 36 -18.30 10.18 -19.78
N VAL A 37 -19.36 9.44 -20.10
CA VAL A 37 -20.68 9.62 -19.48
C VAL A 37 -21.02 8.56 -18.42
N GLY A 38 -20.17 7.54 -18.27
CA GLY A 38 -20.45 6.46 -17.33
C GLY A 38 -19.48 5.30 -17.34
N PHE A 39 -19.73 4.39 -16.41
CA PHE A 39 -18.92 3.18 -16.16
C PHE A 39 -19.81 1.93 -16.27
N LYS A 40 -19.21 0.83 -16.72
CA LYS A 40 -19.88 -0.47 -16.76
C LYS A 40 -19.33 -1.33 -15.61
N PRO A 41 -20.17 -1.99 -14.80
CA PRO A 41 -19.69 -2.96 -13.84
C PRO A 41 -18.98 -4.10 -14.56
N ALA A 42 -17.80 -4.47 -14.07
CA ALA A 42 -17.06 -5.64 -14.53
C ALA A 42 -17.15 -6.74 -13.47
N PRO A 43 -17.42 -8.00 -13.85
CA PRO A 43 -17.32 -9.09 -12.91
C PRO A 43 -15.86 -9.26 -12.47
N VAL A 44 -15.65 -9.35 -11.16
CA VAL A 44 -14.38 -9.73 -10.56
C VAL A 44 -14.55 -11.10 -9.92
N PHE A 45 -13.51 -11.91 -9.98
CA PHE A 45 -13.47 -13.25 -9.39
C PHE A 45 -12.35 -13.28 -8.35
N ASP A 46 -12.59 -13.94 -7.22
CA ASP A 46 -11.52 -14.27 -6.29
C ASP A 46 -10.54 -15.24 -6.96
N ILE A 47 -9.26 -15.18 -6.58
CA ILE A 47 -8.22 -16.05 -7.17
C ILE A 47 -8.56 -17.54 -6.98
N SER A 48 -9.22 -17.91 -5.87
CA SER A 48 -9.68 -19.28 -5.60
C SER A 48 -10.79 -19.75 -6.55
N GLN A 49 -11.43 -18.83 -7.27
CA GLN A 49 -12.46 -19.10 -8.27
C GLN A 49 -11.89 -19.19 -9.69
N THR A 50 -10.57 -19.10 -9.85
CA THR A 50 -9.89 -19.15 -11.14
C THR A 50 -9.07 -20.43 -11.30
N GLU A 51 -8.99 -20.93 -12.53
CA GLU A 51 -8.13 -22.05 -12.94
C GLU A 51 -7.10 -21.54 -13.94
N GLY A 52 -5.88 -22.08 -13.93
CA GLY A 52 -4.81 -21.70 -14.87
C GLY A 52 -3.44 -21.56 -14.24
N GLU A 53 -2.54 -20.87 -14.94
CA GLU A 53 -1.22 -20.55 -14.39
C GLU A 53 -1.36 -19.61 -13.18
N PRO A 54 -0.59 -19.86 -12.10
CA PRO A 54 -0.57 -18.96 -10.95
C PRO A 54 -0.21 -17.54 -11.38
N LEU A 55 -0.86 -16.55 -10.77
CA LEU A 55 -0.49 -15.15 -10.98
C LEU A 55 1.00 -14.95 -10.66
N PRO A 56 1.71 -14.12 -11.44
CA PRO A 56 3.11 -13.80 -11.15
C PRO A 56 3.19 -13.20 -9.75
N LYS A 57 4.02 -13.80 -8.91
CA LYS A 57 4.32 -13.26 -7.58
C LYS A 57 5.36 -12.16 -7.75
N LEU A 58 5.06 -10.98 -7.25
CA LEU A 58 6.06 -9.94 -7.08
C LEU A 58 6.92 -10.36 -5.88
N ASP A 59 8.15 -10.75 -6.14
CA ASP A 59 9.11 -11.05 -5.09
C ASP A 59 9.74 -9.75 -4.59
N THR A 60 9.14 -9.17 -3.55
CA THR A 60 9.62 -7.93 -2.90
C THR A 60 10.51 -8.22 -1.71
N ALA A 61 10.78 -9.49 -1.38
CA ALA A 61 11.56 -9.83 -0.21
C ALA A 61 13.01 -9.38 -0.39
N ALA A 62 13.55 -8.68 0.61
CA ALA A 62 14.97 -8.36 0.63
C ALA A 62 15.80 -9.65 0.79
N THR A 63 16.97 -9.68 0.16
CA THR A 63 17.92 -10.80 0.24
C THR A 63 19.32 -10.30 0.58
N GLY A 64 20.25 -11.23 0.78
CA GLY A 64 21.64 -10.93 1.16
C GLY A 64 21.96 -11.28 2.61
N GLU A 65 23.19 -11.03 3.01
CA GLU A 65 23.68 -11.29 4.35
C GLU A 65 23.29 -10.14 5.27
N ALA A 66 22.44 -10.44 6.25
CA ALA A 66 21.98 -9.47 7.23
C ALA A 66 22.78 -9.52 8.54
N ASP A 67 23.87 -10.30 8.62
CA ASP A 67 24.78 -10.44 9.77
C ASP A 67 24.10 -10.20 11.15
N THR A 68 24.46 -9.10 11.82
CA THR A 68 23.90 -8.66 13.12
C THR A 68 22.78 -7.62 12.98
N LEU A 69 22.34 -7.34 11.75
CA LEU A 69 21.54 -6.15 11.45
C LEU A 69 20.19 -6.16 12.16
N VAL A 70 19.54 -7.32 12.29
CA VAL A 70 18.27 -7.41 13.00
C VAL A 70 18.46 -7.14 14.50
N GLU A 71 19.54 -7.64 15.09
CA GLU A 71 19.93 -7.37 16.46
C GLU A 71 20.24 -5.88 16.64
N ASP A 72 21.00 -5.28 15.72
CA ASP A 72 21.36 -3.87 15.74
C ASP A 72 20.12 -2.97 15.62
N LEU A 73 19.21 -3.29 14.69
CA LEU A 73 17.91 -2.62 14.55
C LEU A 73 17.05 -2.75 15.80
N THR A 74 17.10 -3.89 16.48
CA THR A 74 16.41 -4.10 17.76
C THR A 74 17.03 -3.26 18.87
N ASN A 75 18.36 -3.15 18.91
CA ASN A 75 19.10 -2.41 19.92
C ASN A 75 18.88 -0.88 19.82
N ILE A 76 18.71 -0.34 18.60
CA ILE A 76 18.47 1.10 18.41
C ILE A 76 17.00 1.53 18.58
N ALA A 77 16.08 0.58 18.79
CA ALA A 77 14.63 0.87 18.82
C ALA A 77 14.27 1.98 19.82
N SER A 78 14.85 1.91 21.03
CA SER A 78 14.61 2.91 22.08
C SER A 78 15.13 4.29 21.69
N ASP A 79 16.26 4.36 20.98
CA ASP A 79 16.84 5.63 20.53
C ASP A 79 15.98 6.28 19.43
N LEU A 80 15.24 5.46 18.68
CA LEU A 80 14.23 5.89 17.71
C LEU A 80 12.87 6.21 18.35
N GLY A 81 12.72 6.01 19.66
CA GLY A 81 11.45 6.20 20.37
C GLY A 81 10.39 5.15 20.00
N VAL A 82 10.81 3.94 19.62
CA VAL A 82 9.94 2.84 19.19
C VAL A 82 10.18 1.62 20.09
N THR A 83 9.11 0.90 20.44
CA THR A 83 9.22 -0.45 21.01
C THR A 83 9.13 -1.46 19.87
N VAL A 84 10.08 -2.38 19.76
CA VAL A 84 10.06 -3.45 18.74
C VAL A 84 9.95 -4.84 19.38
N ARG A 85 9.17 -5.72 18.77
CA ARG A 85 9.05 -7.13 19.15
C ARG A 85 9.13 -8.04 17.93
N ILE A 86 10.05 -8.98 17.97
CA ILE A 86 10.08 -10.10 17.03
C ILE A 86 9.21 -11.21 17.63
N VAL A 87 8.14 -11.56 16.93
CA VAL A 87 7.08 -12.47 17.43
C VAL A 87 7.20 -13.81 16.72
N ASP A 88 7.14 -14.89 17.50
CA ASP A 88 7.19 -16.25 16.96
C ASP A 88 6.03 -16.49 15.97
N PRO A 89 6.25 -17.22 14.85
CA PRO A 89 5.20 -17.49 13.87
C PRO A 89 3.94 -18.13 14.46
N ASP A 90 4.06 -18.95 15.50
CA ASP A 90 2.94 -19.64 16.16
C ASP A 90 2.14 -18.68 17.06
N GLU A 91 2.74 -17.56 17.48
CA GLU A 91 2.11 -16.51 18.29
C GLU A 91 1.59 -15.34 17.45
N TRP A 92 1.86 -15.33 16.13
CA TRP A 92 1.49 -14.24 15.22
C TRP A 92 -0.02 -14.15 14.99
N ARG A 93 -0.59 -12.95 15.19
CA ARG A 93 -2.04 -12.71 15.11
C ARG A 93 -2.49 -11.78 13.99
N HIS A 94 -1.56 -11.27 13.18
CA HIS A 94 -1.84 -10.25 12.14
C HIS A 94 -2.02 -10.84 10.74
N GLY A 95 -2.48 -12.09 10.65
CA GLY A 95 -2.73 -12.77 9.37
C GLY A 95 -1.47 -12.91 8.51
N GLU A 96 -1.56 -12.48 7.25
CA GLU A 96 -0.47 -12.56 6.28
C GLU A 96 0.55 -11.42 6.38
N ALA A 97 0.29 -10.40 7.22
CA ALA A 97 1.23 -9.31 7.42
C ALA A 97 2.57 -9.85 7.96
N LYS A 98 3.68 -9.31 7.44
CA LYS A 98 5.04 -9.64 7.90
C LYS A 98 5.49 -8.78 9.08
N GLY A 99 4.89 -7.60 9.24
CA GLY A 99 5.12 -6.63 10.30
C GLY A 99 3.89 -5.74 10.46
N VAL A 100 3.77 -5.10 11.62
CA VAL A 100 2.75 -4.10 11.91
C VAL A 100 3.30 -3.03 12.86
N CYS A 101 2.99 -1.77 12.56
CA CYS A 101 3.13 -0.65 13.49
C CYS A 101 1.77 -0.36 14.15
N GLN A 102 1.65 -0.64 15.44
CA GLN A 102 0.43 -0.46 16.24
C GLN A 102 0.48 0.80 17.10
N SER A 103 -0.72 1.21 17.53
CA SER A 103 -0.91 2.25 18.54
C SER A 103 -0.22 1.89 19.86
N ARG A 104 0.05 2.94 20.64
CA ARG A 104 1.04 3.02 21.72
C ARG A 104 1.14 1.78 22.60
N SER A 105 2.37 1.33 22.86
CA SER A 105 2.71 0.42 23.94
C SER A 105 2.06 0.90 25.24
N VAL A 106 1.42 -0.04 25.94
CA VAL A 106 0.69 0.22 27.20
C VAL A 106 1.64 0.67 28.32
N GLN A 107 2.95 0.41 28.19
CA GLN A 107 3.94 0.66 29.24
C GLN A 107 4.53 2.07 29.21
N ASP A 108 4.86 2.58 28.02
CA ASP A 108 5.68 3.78 27.85
C ASP A 108 5.09 4.77 26.81
N LEU A 109 3.90 4.46 26.28
CA LEU A 109 3.19 5.28 25.31
C LEU A 109 3.94 5.50 23.98
N THR A 110 4.91 4.66 23.64
CA THR A 110 5.67 4.70 22.38
C THR A 110 5.02 3.84 21.29
N PRO A 111 5.21 4.12 19.99
CA PRO A 111 4.80 3.22 18.92
C PRO A 111 5.30 1.78 19.14
N LEU A 112 4.41 0.80 18.96
CA LEU A 112 4.76 -0.62 19.05
C LEU A 112 4.87 -1.21 17.65
N VAL A 113 6.07 -1.66 17.30
CA VAL A 113 6.34 -2.43 16.10
C VAL A 113 6.41 -3.92 16.47
N GLU A 114 5.58 -4.72 15.82
CA GLU A 114 5.66 -6.18 15.90
C GLU A 114 6.02 -6.74 14.53
N VAL A 115 7.00 -7.64 14.46
CA VAL A 115 7.44 -8.26 13.21
C VAL A 115 7.47 -9.77 13.37
N LYS A 116 6.93 -10.50 12.38
CA LYS A 116 6.89 -11.96 12.39
C LYS A 116 8.28 -12.54 12.15
N ASP A 117 8.77 -13.36 13.08
CA ASP A 117 10.07 -14.01 12.97
C ASP A 117 10.12 -14.96 11.76
N ARG A 118 11.29 -15.06 11.14
CA ARG A 118 11.53 -15.88 9.94
C ARG A 118 13.01 -16.04 9.64
N SER A 119 13.33 -17.11 8.91
CA SER A 119 14.70 -17.46 8.55
C SER A 119 15.38 -16.47 7.62
N ASN A 120 14.63 -15.80 6.73
CA ASN A 120 15.19 -14.74 5.87
C ASN A 120 15.42 -13.46 6.70
N ARG A 121 16.63 -13.33 7.25
CA ARG A 121 17.03 -12.20 8.10
C ARG A 121 17.11 -10.87 7.35
N ALA A 122 17.43 -10.88 6.05
CA ALA A 122 17.43 -9.66 5.22
C ALA A 122 16.00 -9.11 5.05
N ASP A 123 15.06 -9.98 4.70
CA ASP A 123 13.64 -9.62 4.62
C ASP A 123 13.08 -9.21 5.99
N LEU A 124 13.52 -9.85 7.08
CA LEU A 124 13.14 -9.46 8.43
C LEU A 124 13.65 -8.06 8.79
N ALA A 125 14.92 -7.76 8.54
CA ALA A 125 15.52 -6.45 8.76
C ALA A 125 14.82 -5.36 7.92
N SER A 126 14.58 -5.64 6.64
CA SER A 126 13.86 -4.72 5.75
C SER A 126 12.46 -4.40 6.26
N THR A 127 11.72 -5.39 6.78
CA THR A 127 10.42 -5.14 7.41
C THR A 127 10.53 -4.33 8.69
N ILE A 128 11.52 -4.57 9.55
CA ILE A 128 11.72 -3.73 10.75
C ILE A 128 11.93 -2.26 10.34
N ILE A 129 12.75 -2.01 9.32
CA ILE A 129 12.99 -0.66 8.81
C ILE A 129 11.70 -0.03 8.24
N HIS A 130 10.90 -0.81 7.50
CA HIS A 130 9.59 -0.37 6.99
C HIS A 130 8.66 0.06 8.14
N GLU A 131 8.52 -0.78 9.16
CA GLU A 131 7.66 -0.46 10.30
C GLU A 131 8.20 0.69 11.15
N TYR A 132 9.53 0.87 11.23
CA TYR A 132 10.13 2.07 11.82
C TYR A 132 9.79 3.33 11.03
N ALA A 133 9.75 3.26 9.70
CA ALA A 133 9.31 4.39 8.88
C ALA A 133 7.85 4.76 9.20
N HIS A 134 6.95 3.77 9.32
CA HIS A 134 5.58 4.01 9.79
C HIS A 134 5.53 4.64 11.18
N ALA A 135 6.32 4.13 12.13
CA ALA A 135 6.37 4.65 13.50
C ALA A 135 6.92 6.09 13.59
N ILE A 136 7.91 6.45 12.77
CA ILE A 136 8.56 7.76 12.83
C ILE A 136 7.78 8.80 12.02
N LEU A 137 7.29 8.44 10.83
CA LEU A 137 6.69 9.39 9.89
C LEU A 137 5.16 9.48 10.01
N HIS A 138 4.50 8.41 10.46
CA HIS A 138 3.07 8.24 10.25
C HIS A 138 2.25 7.88 11.49
N PHE A 139 2.88 7.75 12.65
CA PHE A 139 2.23 7.21 13.85
C PHE A 139 0.93 7.90 14.26
N ASP A 140 0.89 9.23 14.23
CA ASP A 140 -0.30 10.02 14.60
C ASP A 140 -1.19 10.36 13.39
N ILE A 141 -0.90 9.81 12.19
CA ILE A 141 -1.69 10.05 10.97
C ILE A 141 -2.78 8.98 10.83
N THR A 142 -4.03 9.40 11.04
CA THR A 142 -5.20 8.50 10.97
C THR A 142 -6.02 8.65 9.69
N ASP A 143 -5.63 9.56 8.79
CA ASP A 143 -6.31 9.75 7.51
C ASP A 143 -6.14 8.50 6.62
N ALA A 144 -7.27 7.87 6.31
CA ALA A 144 -7.31 6.68 5.47
C ALA A 144 -6.97 6.99 4.00
N THR A 145 -7.21 8.22 3.54
CA THR A 145 -6.93 8.62 2.14
C THR A 145 -5.43 8.69 1.86
N GLU A 146 -4.62 8.97 2.88
CA GLU A 146 -3.15 9.02 2.78
C GLU A 146 -2.49 7.64 2.87
N ARG A 147 -3.25 6.55 3.08
CA ARG A 147 -2.67 5.20 3.30
C ARG A 147 -1.71 4.80 2.18
N ALA A 148 -2.12 4.96 0.93
CA ALA A 148 -1.34 4.61 -0.24
C ALA A 148 0.03 5.32 -0.25
N LYS A 149 0.02 6.63 -0.03
CA LYS A 149 1.23 7.45 0.06
C LYS A 149 2.13 7.01 1.21
N ARG A 150 1.57 6.74 2.39
CA ARG A 150 2.32 6.29 3.57
C ARG A 150 3.02 4.95 3.35
N GLU A 151 2.38 4.00 2.67
CA GLU A 151 3.03 2.73 2.33
C GLU A 151 4.20 2.94 1.35
N VAL A 152 4.04 3.83 0.36
CA VAL A 152 5.13 4.16 -0.58
C VAL A 152 6.29 4.84 0.13
N GLU A 153 6.02 5.77 1.04
CA GLU A 153 7.05 6.44 1.83
C GLU A 153 7.80 5.45 2.74
N ALA A 154 7.08 4.55 3.41
CA ALA A 154 7.68 3.50 4.25
C ALA A 154 8.54 2.52 3.43
N GLU A 155 8.02 2.05 2.29
CA GLU A 155 8.74 1.13 1.40
C GLU A 155 9.98 1.81 0.79
N ALA A 156 9.90 3.10 0.45
CA ALA A 156 11.03 3.86 -0.06
C ALA A 156 12.14 4.02 0.99
N VAL A 157 11.77 4.24 2.26
CA VAL A 157 12.73 4.26 3.38
C VAL A 157 13.38 2.88 3.53
N ALA A 158 12.60 1.80 3.56
CA ALA A 158 13.11 0.43 3.65
C ALA A 158 14.08 0.11 2.50
N TYR A 159 13.74 0.52 1.27
CA TYR A 159 14.59 0.34 0.10
C TYR A 159 15.94 1.07 0.24
N VAL A 160 15.93 2.37 0.55
CA VAL A 160 17.14 3.20 0.62
C VAL A 160 18.03 2.79 1.79
N VAL A 161 17.44 2.61 2.97
CA VAL A 161 18.17 2.26 4.19
C VAL A 161 18.69 0.83 4.10
N GLY A 162 17.88 -0.13 3.62
CA GLY A 162 18.31 -1.50 3.37
C GLY A 162 19.52 -1.57 2.44
N ARG A 163 19.50 -0.82 1.33
CA ARG A 163 20.63 -0.71 0.39
C ARG A 163 21.87 -0.11 1.02
N TYR A 164 21.70 0.94 1.82
CA TYR A 164 22.80 1.56 2.56
C TYR A 164 23.45 0.57 3.53
N LEU A 165 22.65 -0.30 4.14
CA LEU A 165 23.09 -1.35 5.07
C LEU A 165 23.55 -2.63 4.38
N GLY A 166 23.61 -2.68 3.05
CA GLY A 166 24.15 -3.80 2.28
C GLY A 166 23.14 -4.90 1.91
N LEU A 167 21.85 -4.71 2.18
CA LEU A 167 20.80 -5.62 1.73
C LEU A 167 20.50 -5.45 0.23
N ASP A 168 20.15 -6.55 -0.43
CA ASP A 168 19.58 -6.50 -1.77
C ASP A 168 18.05 -6.33 -1.68
N THR A 169 17.61 -5.09 -1.89
CA THR A 169 16.19 -4.70 -1.93
C THR A 169 15.68 -4.50 -3.37
N SER A 170 16.36 -5.05 -4.38
CA SER A 170 16.00 -4.86 -5.79
C SER A 170 14.59 -5.35 -6.14
N GLY A 171 14.06 -6.34 -5.41
CA GLY A 171 12.68 -6.81 -5.53
C GLY A 171 11.62 -5.72 -5.32
N SER A 172 11.90 -4.75 -4.45
CA SER A 172 11.01 -3.61 -4.18
C SER A 172 11.15 -2.47 -5.21
N ALA A 173 12.21 -2.46 -6.03
CA ALA A 173 12.47 -1.35 -6.96
C ALA A 173 11.38 -1.19 -8.02
N PHE A 174 10.87 -2.31 -8.56
CA PHE A 174 9.78 -2.28 -9.54
C PHE A 174 8.47 -1.83 -8.90
N TYR A 175 8.19 -2.29 -7.67
CA TYR A 175 7.02 -1.85 -6.92
C TYR A 175 7.05 -0.34 -6.73
N LEU A 176 8.17 0.22 -6.23
CA LEU A 176 8.34 1.66 -6.04
C LEU A 176 8.25 2.47 -7.36
N ALA A 177 8.75 1.93 -8.47
CA ALA A 177 8.71 2.61 -9.77
C ALA A 177 7.32 2.65 -10.41
N ALA A 178 6.39 1.78 -9.97
CA ALA A 178 5.04 1.67 -10.53
C ALA A 178 3.99 2.55 -9.82
N TRP A 179 4.41 3.31 -8.81
CA TRP A 179 3.56 4.22 -8.03
C TRP A 179 3.56 5.66 -8.55
#